data_AF-A0A4P8XWD4-F1
#
_entry.id   AF-A0A4P8XWD4-F1
#
_cell.length_a   1.000
_cell.length_b   1.000
_cell.length_c   1.000
_cell.angle_alpha   90.00
_cell.angle_beta   90.00
_cell.angle_gamma   90.00
#
_symmetry.space_group_name_H-M   'P 1'
#
loop_
_entity.id
_entity.type
_entity.pdbx_description
1 polymer ?
#
loop_
_entity_poly.entity_id
_entity_poly.type
_entity_poly.pdbx_seq_one_letter_code
_entity_poly.pdbx_strand_id
1 'polypeptide(L)'
;MQISDIKSNQIKPFEIENDKLTRLFSFFLHTAPTIDSASASIIDSGRLQRNWDTFISSVSNDCFVFLAPNCVIERYFEKYNLHNEANINRRSKGFICKRKVNTEKDYECVLRHLRNAIAHSNVYMNDAGNRKYILFEDFNKTKKQSSIILLSQADLARLKKEIMK
;
A
#
# COMPACT_ATOMS: atom_id res chain seq x y z
N MET A 1 -14.30 -14.67 -1.34
CA MET A 1 -14.22 -13.20 -1.39
C MET A 1 -13.26 -12.83 -2.49
N GLN A 2 -13.70 -11.94 -3.36
CA GLN A 2 -12.94 -11.40 -4.47
C GLN A 2 -12.47 -9.97 -4.16
N ILE A 3 -11.60 -9.42 -5.01
CA ILE A 3 -11.16 -8.01 -4.90
C ILE A 3 -12.35 -7.06 -5.06
N SER A 4 -13.29 -7.37 -5.95
CA SER A 4 -14.55 -6.62 -6.13
C SER A 4 -15.35 -6.47 -4.83
N ASP A 5 -15.41 -7.53 -4.02
CA ASP A 5 -16.09 -7.51 -2.71
C ASP A 5 -15.41 -6.55 -1.73
N ILE A 6 -14.09 -6.37 -1.79
CA ILE A 6 -13.40 -5.37 -0.95
C ILE A 6 -13.71 -3.97 -1.49
N LYS A 7 -13.66 -3.78 -2.81
CA LYS A 7 -13.89 -2.47 -3.45
C LYS A 7 -15.29 -1.91 -3.21
N SER A 8 -16.29 -2.74 -2.95
CA SER A 8 -17.63 -2.26 -2.56
C SER A 8 -17.69 -1.68 -1.14
N ASN A 9 -16.65 -1.88 -0.34
CA ASN A 9 -16.55 -1.44 1.05
C ASN A 9 -15.49 -0.34 1.22
N GLN A 10 -15.74 0.80 0.58
CA GLN A 10 -14.90 2.00 0.76
C GLN A 10 -15.01 2.51 2.20
N ILE A 11 -13.88 2.86 2.80
CA ILE A 11 -13.82 3.44 4.13
C ILE A 11 -13.19 4.83 4.08
N LYS A 12 -13.61 5.69 5.00
CA LYS A 12 -12.89 6.90 5.31
C LYS A 12 -11.88 6.60 6.42
N PRO A 13 -10.57 6.74 6.20
CA PRO A 13 -9.54 6.22 7.11
C PRO A 13 -9.66 6.64 8.58
N PHE A 14 -10.23 7.80 8.87
CA PHE A 14 -10.34 8.34 10.24
C PHE A 14 -11.76 8.35 10.81
N GLU A 15 -12.75 7.82 10.07
CA GLU A 15 -14.14 7.72 10.50
C GLU A 15 -14.54 6.23 10.71
N ILE A 16 -13.59 5.40 11.16
CA ILE A 16 -13.82 3.97 11.47
C ILE A 16 -13.59 3.68 12.95
N GLU A 17 -14.37 2.76 13.50
CA GLU A 17 -14.27 2.28 14.89
C GLU A 17 -13.11 1.26 15.06
N ASN A 18 -11.90 1.63 14.65
CA ASN A 18 -10.70 0.79 14.78
C ASN A 18 -9.45 1.63 15.04
N ASP A 19 -9.24 2.01 16.31
CA ASP A 19 -8.12 2.84 16.74
C ASP A 19 -6.75 2.34 16.26
N LYS A 20 -6.53 1.02 16.27
CA LYS A 20 -5.25 0.44 15.84
C LYS A 20 -5.00 0.73 14.36
N LEU A 21 -6.03 0.57 13.53
CA LEU A 21 -5.94 0.83 12.10
C LEU A 21 -5.87 2.34 11.81
N THR A 22 -6.67 3.15 12.50
CA THR A 22 -6.62 4.62 12.44
C THR A 22 -5.23 5.17 12.75
N ARG A 23 -4.53 4.60 13.75
CA ARG A 23 -3.13 4.94 14.07
C ARG A 23 -2.14 4.50 13.00
N LEU A 24 -2.41 3.41 12.28
CA LEU A 24 -1.59 3.01 11.13
C LEU A 24 -1.78 3.98 9.97
N PHE A 25 -3.03 4.35 9.65
CA PHE A 25 -3.32 5.33 8.62
C PHE A 25 -2.70 6.69 8.94
N SER A 26 -2.82 7.15 10.19
CA SER A 26 -2.17 8.38 10.64
C SER A 26 -0.66 8.36 10.40
N PHE A 27 0.02 7.25 10.72
CA PHE A 27 1.44 7.08 10.45
C PHE A 27 1.76 7.20 8.95
N PHE A 28 1.08 6.42 8.09
CA PHE A 28 1.37 6.44 6.65
C PHE A 28 0.97 7.76 5.97
N LEU A 29 0.00 8.49 6.52
CA LEU A 29 -0.41 9.80 6.01
C LEU A 29 0.55 10.92 6.41
N HIS A 30 1.03 10.91 7.67
CA HIS A 30 1.69 12.08 8.26
C HIS A 30 3.16 11.86 8.62
N THR A 31 3.55 10.65 9.02
CA THR A 31 4.82 10.42 9.74
C THR A 31 5.77 9.47 9.03
N ALA A 32 5.31 8.65 8.09
CA ALA A 32 6.18 7.77 7.33
C ALA A 32 7.30 8.57 6.63
N PRO A 33 8.53 8.04 6.53
CA PRO A 33 9.64 8.76 5.92
C PRO A 33 9.38 8.97 4.42
N THR A 34 10.09 9.92 3.81
CA THR A 34 10.09 10.21 2.36
C THR A 34 8.78 10.73 1.76
N ILE A 35 7.69 10.74 2.52
CA ILE A 35 6.43 11.33 2.06
C ILE A 35 6.47 12.86 2.16
N ASP A 36 5.67 13.51 1.34
CA ASP A 36 5.49 14.97 1.36
C ASP A 36 4.56 15.38 2.52
N SER A 37 5.16 15.46 3.71
CA SER A 37 4.53 15.87 4.97
C SER A 37 5.55 16.56 5.87
N ALA A 38 5.17 17.67 6.51
CA ALA A 38 6.03 18.40 7.44
C ALA A 38 6.45 17.56 8.66
N SER A 39 5.65 16.57 9.05
CA SER A 39 5.92 15.66 10.17
C SER A 39 6.55 14.33 9.73
N ALA A 40 7.00 14.21 8.46
CA ALA A 40 7.64 13.01 7.97
C ALA A 40 8.92 12.71 8.77
N SER A 41 9.10 11.44 9.14
CA SER A 41 10.28 11.03 9.91
C SER A 41 11.55 11.17 9.08
N ILE A 42 12.59 11.75 9.66
CA ILE A 42 13.91 11.83 9.04
C ILE A 42 14.68 10.56 9.40
N ILE A 43 14.97 9.74 8.38
CA ILE A 43 15.69 8.48 8.51
C ILE A 43 16.79 8.47 7.45
N ASP A 44 18.00 8.08 7.84
CA ASP A 44 19.10 7.85 6.90
C ASP A 44 18.67 6.89 5.78
N SER A 45 18.98 7.25 4.53
CA SER A 45 18.53 6.50 3.35
C SER A 45 19.13 5.08 3.30
N GLY A 46 20.35 4.90 3.80
CA GLY A 46 20.99 3.59 3.93
C GLY A 46 20.30 2.71 4.97
N ARG A 47 19.92 3.28 6.12
CA ARG A 47 19.08 2.58 7.11
C ARG A 47 17.71 2.23 6.55
N LEU A 48 17.06 3.18 5.87
CA LEU A 48 15.73 2.98 5.32
C LEU A 48 15.70 1.87 4.26
N GLN A 49 16.73 1.81 3.39
CA GLN A 49 16.89 0.73 2.43
C GLN A 49 17.01 -0.63 3.15
N ARG A 50 17.87 -0.77 4.17
CA ARG A 50 18.00 -2.03 4.93
C ARG A 50 16.70 -2.46 5.62
N ASN A 51 15.98 -1.48 6.18
CA ASN A 51 14.68 -1.70 6.81
C ASN A 51 13.64 -2.20 5.80
N TRP A 52 13.61 -1.57 4.62
CA TRP A 52 12.78 -2.00 3.50
C TRP A 52 13.14 -3.41 3.04
N ASP A 53 14.43 -3.70 2.86
CA ASP A 53 14.92 -5.02 2.41
C ASP A 53 14.50 -6.13 3.39
N THR A 54 14.47 -5.83 4.69
CA THR A 54 13.99 -6.74 5.74
C THR A 54 12.48 -6.98 5.64
N PHE A 55 11.70 -5.96 5.28
CA PHE A 55 10.27 -6.13 5.04
C PHE A 55 10.01 -6.94 3.76
N ILE A 56 10.60 -6.51 2.64
CA ILE A 56 10.30 -7.04 1.31
C ILE A 56 10.80 -8.47 1.13
N SER A 57 11.89 -8.88 1.80
CA SER A 57 12.39 -10.26 1.77
C SER A 57 11.40 -11.29 2.33
N SER A 58 10.38 -10.83 3.05
CA SER A 58 9.30 -11.69 3.54
C SER A 58 8.04 -11.70 2.66
N VAL A 59 8.06 -10.91 1.59
CA VAL A 59 7.02 -10.86 0.57
C VAL A 59 7.57 -11.61 -0.64
N SER A 60 6.79 -12.54 -1.17
CA SER A 60 7.22 -13.31 -2.34
C SER A 60 7.30 -12.39 -3.57
N ASN A 61 8.30 -12.60 -4.44
CA ASN A 61 8.56 -11.74 -5.60
C ASN A 61 7.42 -11.74 -6.63
N ASP A 62 6.57 -12.77 -6.62
CA ASP A 62 5.35 -12.86 -7.43
C ASP A 62 4.19 -12.02 -6.89
N CYS A 63 4.34 -11.40 -5.71
CA CYS A 63 3.31 -10.58 -5.09
C CYS A 63 3.47 -9.07 -5.39
N PHE A 64 4.59 -8.62 -5.96
CA PHE A 64 4.80 -7.20 -6.19
C PHE A 64 5.54 -6.86 -7.48
N VAL A 65 5.29 -5.64 -7.97
CA VAL A 65 6.05 -5.06 -9.08
C VAL A 65 6.08 -3.54 -9.00
N PHE A 66 7.25 -2.99 -9.36
CA PHE A 66 7.48 -1.56 -9.50
C PHE A 66 7.65 -1.21 -10.97
N LEU A 67 6.68 -0.46 -11.49
CA LEU A 67 6.59 -0.13 -12.91
C LEU A 67 7.22 1.24 -13.20
N ALA A 68 7.70 1.42 -14.43
CA ALA A 68 8.13 2.73 -14.90
C ALA A 68 6.93 3.71 -14.99
N PRO A 69 7.16 5.04 -14.95
CA PRO A 69 6.10 6.04 -14.92
C PRO A 69 5.11 5.95 -16.10
N ASN A 70 5.59 5.49 -17.27
CA ASN A 70 4.81 5.45 -18.51
C ASN A 70 4.12 4.10 -18.77
N CYS A 71 4.27 3.11 -17.89
CA CYS A 71 3.64 1.80 -18.08
C CYS A 71 2.11 1.84 -17.88
N VAL A 72 1.41 0.97 -18.62
CA VAL A 72 -0.03 0.69 -18.44
C VAL A 72 -0.17 -0.34 -17.32
N ILE A 73 -0.81 0.03 -16.21
CA ILE A 73 -0.81 -0.75 -14.96
C ILE A 73 -1.74 -1.97 -15.03
N GLU A 74 -2.84 -1.82 -15.76
CA GLU A 74 -3.94 -2.79 -15.85
C GLU A 74 -3.46 -4.14 -16.41
N ARG A 75 -2.43 -4.12 -17.27
CA ARG A 75 -1.77 -5.33 -17.83
C ARG A 75 -1.14 -6.23 -16.77
N TYR A 76 -0.96 -5.72 -15.55
CA TYR A 76 -0.31 -6.44 -14.45
C TYR A 76 -1.32 -6.99 -13.43
N PHE A 77 -2.60 -6.62 -13.50
CA PHE A 77 -3.59 -7.00 -12.48
C PHE A 77 -3.84 -8.51 -12.43
N GLU A 78 -3.93 -9.18 -13.58
CA GLU A 78 -4.06 -10.64 -13.63
C GLU A 78 -2.82 -11.34 -13.08
N LYS A 79 -1.63 -10.95 -13.59
CA LYS A 79 -0.35 -11.56 -13.22
C LYS A 79 -0.08 -11.53 -11.71
N TYR A 80 -0.50 -10.47 -11.04
CA TYR A 80 -0.29 -10.27 -9.60
C TYR A 80 -1.54 -10.52 -8.75
N ASN A 81 -2.59 -11.14 -9.32
CA ASN A 81 -3.85 -11.47 -8.62
C ASN A 81 -4.53 -10.27 -7.92
N LEU A 82 -4.52 -9.10 -8.56
CA LEU A 82 -5.16 -7.86 -8.08
C LEU A 82 -6.27 -7.35 -9.04
N HIS A 83 -6.74 -8.19 -9.96
CA HIS A 83 -7.93 -7.94 -10.77
C HIS A 83 -9.21 -8.20 -9.95
N ASN A 84 -10.35 -7.68 -10.40
CA ASN A 84 -11.59 -7.65 -9.61
C ASN A 84 -12.07 -9.06 -9.20
N GLU A 85 -11.91 -10.04 -10.06
CA GLU A 85 -12.36 -11.43 -9.86
C GLU A 85 -11.37 -12.28 -9.05
N ALA A 86 -10.19 -11.74 -8.71
CA ALA A 86 -9.15 -12.46 -7.99
C ALA A 86 -9.63 -12.89 -6.60
N ASN A 87 -9.49 -14.18 -6.30
CA ASN A 87 -9.86 -14.72 -5.00
C ASN A 87 -8.84 -14.34 -3.92
N ILE A 88 -9.35 -13.86 -2.78
CA ILE A 88 -8.56 -13.48 -1.62
C ILE A 88 -8.58 -14.60 -0.59
N ASN A 89 -7.39 -15.05 -0.22
CA ASN A 89 -7.15 -16.06 0.80
C ASN A 89 -6.19 -15.54 1.88
N ARG A 90 -5.88 -16.37 2.87
CA ARG A 90 -5.02 -16.01 4.02
C ARG A 90 -3.60 -15.57 3.66
N ARG A 91 -3.11 -15.86 2.47
CA ARG A 91 -1.77 -15.47 2.02
C ARG A 91 -1.81 -14.30 1.05
N SER A 92 -2.99 -13.91 0.57
CA SER A 92 -3.17 -12.82 -0.39
C SER A 92 -2.65 -11.51 0.18
N LYS A 93 -1.64 -10.99 -0.51
CA LYS A 93 -1.09 -9.65 -0.38
C LYS A 93 -0.40 -9.33 -1.69
N GLY A 94 -0.26 -8.06 -1.99
CA GLY A 94 0.52 -7.66 -3.15
C GLY A 94 0.42 -6.18 -3.43
N PHE A 95 1.33 -5.68 -4.24
CA PHE A 95 1.29 -4.29 -4.68
C PHE A 95 1.89 -4.12 -6.07
N ILE A 96 1.14 -3.40 -6.90
CA ILE A 96 1.58 -2.93 -8.21
C ILE A 96 1.67 -1.41 -8.08
N CYS A 97 2.87 -0.87 -8.18
CA CYS A 97 3.11 0.56 -7.96
C CYS A 97 3.87 1.17 -9.13
N LYS A 98 3.35 2.26 -9.70
CA LYS A 98 4.07 3.03 -10.71
C LYS A 98 5.00 4.03 -10.05
N ARG A 99 6.27 3.98 -10.42
CA ARG A 99 7.21 5.01 -9.98
C ARG A 99 6.81 6.38 -10.53
N LYS A 100 7.04 7.43 -9.74
CA LYS A 100 6.90 8.83 -10.16
C LYS A 100 7.99 9.20 -11.17
N VAL A 101 9.20 8.71 -10.95
CA VAL A 101 10.38 8.86 -11.82
C VAL A 101 11.20 7.56 -11.80
N ASN A 102 12.02 7.31 -12.82
CA ASN A 102 12.77 6.05 -12.94
C ASN A 102 13.76 5.79 -11.78
N THR A 103 14.19 6.84 -11.08
CA THR A 103 15.15 6.77 -9.97
C THR A 103 14.50 6.62 -8.60
N GLU A 104 13.17 6.68 -8.50
CA GLU A 104 12.44 6.54 -7.24
C GLU A 104 12.68 5.14 -6.65
N LYS A 105 13.05 5.09 -5.37
CA LYS A 105 13.28 3.84 -4.66
C LYS A 105 11.95 3.14 -4.37
N ASP A 106 12.00 1.83 -4.24
CA ASP A 106 10.81 1.00 -4.07
C ASP A 106 10.02 1.37 -2.80
N TYR A 107 10.72 1.63 -1.68
CA TYR A 107 10.07 2.09 -0.44
C TYR A 107 9.43 3.47 -0.59
N GLU A 108 10.08 4.41 -1.28
CA GLU A 108 9.52 5.76 -1.53
C GLU A 108 8.23 5.63 -2.33
N CYS A 109 8.25 4.77 -3.36
CA CYS A 109 7.12 4.49 -4.22
C CYS A 109 5.93 3.93 -3.42
N VAL A 110 6.13 2.87 -2.62
CA VAL A 110 5.05 2.29 -1.79
C VAL A 110 4.52 3.29 -0.77
N LEU A 111 5.40 3.96 -0.02
CA LEU A 111 4.99 4.88 1.04
C LEU A 111 4.22 6.08 0.48
N ARG A 112 4.64 6.62 -0.66
CA ARG A 112 3.92 7.67 -1.38
C ARG A 112 2.52 7.22 -1.80
N HIS A 113 2.38 6.03 -2.37
CA HIS A 113 1.09 5.51 -2.80
C HIS A 113 0.15 5.23 -1.63
N LEU A 114 0.65 4.67 -0.52
CA LEU A 114 -0.14 4.51 0.72
C LEU A 114 -0.64 5.85 1.24
N ARG A 115 0.25 6.85 1.33
CA ARG A 115 -0.10 8.22 1.75
C ARG A 115 -1.20 8.80 0.86
N ASN A 116 -1.04 8.74 -0.46
CA ASN A 116 -2.01 9.31 -1.40
C ASN A 116 -3.37 8.62 -1.32
N ALA A 117 -3.41 7.29 -1.27
CA ALA A 117 -4.65 6.55 -1.15
C ALA A 117 -5.42 6.93 0.13
N ILE A 118 -4.72 7.08 1.26
CA ILE A 118 -5.30 7.52 2.53
C ILE A 118 -5.79 8.97 2.42
N ALA A 119 -4.97 9.88 1.88
CA ALA A 119 -5.33 11.29 1.72
C ALA A 119 -6.57 11.51 0.84
N HIS A 120 -6.78 10.66 -0.15
CA HIS A 120 -7.90 10.73 -1.08
C HIS A 120 -9.06 9.78 -0.71
N SER A 121 -9.00 9.11 0.45
CA SER A 121 -9.99 8.12 0.89
C SER A 121 -10.24 7.00 -0.12
N ASN A 122 -9.26 6.67 -0.96
CA ASN A 122 -9.28 5.51 -1.86
C ASN A 122 -8.78 4.26 -1.12
N VAL A 123 -9.41 4.02 0.03
CA VAL A 123 -9.09 2.93 0.94
C VAL A 123 -10.35 2.10 1.10
N TYR A 124 -10.19 0.79 0.92
CA TYR A 124 -11.28 -0.17 0.99
C TYR A 124 -10.91 -1.24 1.98
N MET A 125 -11.89 -1.75 2.72
CA MET A 125 -11.64 -2.69 3.78
C MET A 125 -12.64 -3.83 3.76
N ASN A 126 -12.14 -5.05 3.96
CA ASN A 126 -12.98 -6.16 4.36
C ASN A 126 -12.52 -6.70 5.71
N ASP A 127 -13.48 -6.85 6.63
CA ASP A 127 -13.28 -7.49 7.92
C ASP A 127 -13.66 -8.98 7.86
N ALA A 128 -12.69 -9.85 7.59
CA ALA A 128 -12.89 -11.30 7.55
C ALA A 128 -12.80 -11.92 8.97
N GLY A 129 -13.33 -11.24 9.98
CA GLY A 129 -13.25 -11.60 11.40
C GLY A 129 -11.85 -11.43 11.98
N ASN A 130 -11.03 -12.48 11.95
CA ASN A 130 -9.69 -12.46 12.55
C ASN A 130 -8.66 -11.69 11.72
N ARG A 131 -9.01 -11.30 10.49
CA ARG A 131 -8.13 -10.56 9.59
C ARG A 131 -8.89 -9.50 8.82
N LYS A 132 -8.36 -8.28 8.90
CA LYS A 132 -8.79 -7.15 8.09
C LYS A 132 -7.86 -7.05 6.89
N TYR A 133 -8.43 -7.11 5.69
CA TYR A 133 -7.73 -6.81 4.45
C TYR A 133 -8.04 -5.38 4.07
N ILE A 134 -7.00 -4.65 3.67
CA ILE A 134 -7.08 -3.26 3.26
C ILE A 134 -6.53 -3.18 1.85
N LEU A 135 -7.34 -2.62 0.96
CA LEU A 135 -6.97 -2.32 -0.41
C LEU A 135 -6.78 -0.80 -0.52
N PHE A 136 -5.65 -0.38 -1.05
CA PHE A 136 -5.34 1.01 -1.34
C PHE A 136 -5.25 1.19 -2.85
N GLU A 137 -5.96 2.17 -3.38
CA GLU A 137 -5.80 2.60 -4.77
C GLU A 137 -5.28 4.03 -4.80
N ASP A 138 -4.29 4.28 -5.65
CA ASP A 138 -3.83 5.63 -5.94
C ASP A 138 -4.09 5.93 -7.41
N PHE A 139 -4.36 7.20 -7.68
CA PHE A 139 -4.63 7.72 -9.01
C PHE A 139 -3.75 8.93 -9.26
N ASN A 140 -3.25 9.06 -10.48
CA ASN A 140 -2.50 10.24 -10.87
C ASN A 140 -3.45 11.45 -11.04
N LYS A 141 -2.88 12.62 -11.36
CA LYS A 141 -3.63 13.86 -11.59
C LYS A 141 -4.70 13.76 -12.70
N THR A 142 -4.55 12.82 -13.64
CA THR A 142 -5.51 12.56 -14.72
C THR A 142 -6.51 11.45 -14.40
N LYS A 143 -6.63 11.07 -13.12
CA LYS A 143 -7.50 10.01 -12.60
C LYS A 143 -7.22 8.61 -13.17
N LYS A 144 -6.02 8.39 -13.74
CA LYS A 144 -5.58 7.05 -14.14
C LYS A 144 -4.94 6.36 -12.94
N GLN A 145 -5.26 5.08 -12.76
CA GLN A 145 -4.74 4.29 -11.64
C GLN A 145 -3.20 4.23 -11.70
N SER A 146 -2.57 4.56 -10.59
CA SER A 146 -1.11 4.61 -10.43
C SER A 146 -0.61 3.53 -9.47
N SER A 147 -1.48 3.01 -8.59
CA SER A 147 -1.19 1.83 -7.79
C SER A 147 -2.44 1.05 -7.38
N ILE A 148 -2.21 -0.21 -7.02
CA ILE A 148 -3.12 -1.04 -6.23
C ILE A 148 -2.29 -1.82 -5.21
N ILE A 149 -2.66 -1.74 -3.93
CA ILE A 149 -1.92 -2.35 -2.82
C ILE A 149 -2.92 -3.10 -1.94
N LEU A 150 -2.79 -4.42 -1.83
CA LEU A 150 -3.55 -5.26 -0.91
C LEU A 150 -2.65 -5.72 0.23
N LEU A 151 -2.98 -5.32 1.45
CA LEU A 151 -2.27 -5.71 2.67
C LEU A 151 -3.26 -6.05 3.78
N SER A 152 -2.92 -6.97 4.67
CA SER A 152 -3.66 -7.10 5.92
C SER A 152 -3.25 -6.01 6.91
N GLN A 153 -4.08 -5.77 7.94
CA GLN A 153 -3.70 -4.87 9.04
C GLN A 153 -2.37 -5.28 9.69
N ALA A 154 -2.09 -6.58 9.79
CA ALA A 154 -0.84 -7.10 10.32
C ALA A 154 0.36 -6.78 9.41
N ASP A 155 0.17 -6.84 8.09
CA ASP A 155 1.21 -6.48 7.13
C ASP A 155 1.54 -4.98 7.21
N LEU A 156 0.53 -4.11 7.34
CA LEU A 156 0.72 -2.66 7.56
C LEU A 156 1.46 -2.37 8.88
N ALA A 157 1.06 -3.05 9.96
CA ALA A 157 1.74 -2.91 11.25
C ALA A 157 3.19 -3.35 11.17
N ARG A 158 3.47 -4.45 10.45
CA ARG A 158 4.83 -4.92 10.21
C ARG A 158 5.63 -3.95 9.35
N LEU A 159 5.06 -3.44 8.25
CA LEU A 159 5.71 -2.45 7.40
C LEU A 159 6.12 -1.22 8.22
N LYS A 160 5.20 -0.66 9.01
CA LYS A 160 5.50 0.44 9.93
C LYS A 160 6.64 0.07 10.89
N LYS A 161 6.56 -1.10 11.52
CA LYS A 161 7.59 -1.55 12.47
C LYS A 161 8.95 -1.63 11.83
N GLU A 162 9.07 -2.29 10.67
CA GLU A 162 10.34 -2.47 9.96
C GLU A 162 10.92 -1.13 9.49
N ILE A 163 10.09 -0.26 8.87
CA ILE A 163 10.53 1.06 8.40
C ILE A 163 11.10 1.91 9.53
N MET A 164 10.52 1.81 10.73
CA MET A 164 10.91 2.60 11.91
C MET A 164 11.97 1.96 12.80
N LYS A 165 12.55 0.80 12.43
CA LYS A 165 13.69 0.21 13.16
C LYS A 165 14.94 1.10 13.07
#